data_AF-V5GYY7-F1
#
_entry.id   AF-V5GYY7-F1
#
_cell.length_a   1.000
_cell.length_b   1.000
_cell.length_c   1.000
_cell.angle_alpha   90.00
_cell.angle_beta   90.00
_cell.angle_gamma   90.00
#
_symmetry.space_group_name_H-M   'P 1'
#
loop_
_entity.id
_entity.type
_entity.pdbx_description
1 polymer ?
#
loop_
_entity_poly.entity_id
_entity_poly.type
_entity_poly.pdbx_seq_one_letter_code
_entity_poly.pdbx_strand_id
1 'polypeptide(L)'
;FESILKPMDTCEPNPEKSYTCKTFNHDPYSFAYLIKCSFNDSLSKFVFYRGKDVTKVFVQRLESDLTDIYNNYLKDVVPMTPLSEDEEIEFENSTICSICEKPFESWQTKVRDHCHLTGGKRQGAAHSVCNLNYKLANFVPIILHNMSGYDAHLFIKELCLNKDKID
;
A
#
# COMPACT_ATOMS: atom_id res chain seq x y z
N PHE A 1 -8.92 -13.10 -6.08
CA PHE A 1 -9.04 -13.64 -7.45
C PHE A 1 -10.36 -14.38 -7.61
N GLU A 2 -10.83 -14.62 -8.83
CA GLU A 2 -11.85 -15.64 -9.10
C GLU A 2 -11.23 -16.79 -9.89
N SER A 3 -11.67 -18.02 -9.60
CA SER A 3 -11.16 -19.25 -10.22
C SER A 3 -12.29 -20.06 -10.85
N ILE A 4 -12.00 -20.70 -11.97
CA ILE A 4 -12.84 -21.74 -12.55
C ILE A 4 -12.55 -23.04 -11.80
N LEU A 5 -13.60 -23.72 -11.35
CA LEU A 5 -13.49 -25.02 -10.68
C LEU A 5 -13.48 -26.13 -11.73
N LYS A 6 -12.36 -26.85 -11.83
CA LYS A 6 -12.23 -28.02 -12.68
C LYS A 6 -12.37 -29.27 -11.82
N PRO A 7 -13.37 -30.14 -12.06
CA PRO A 7 -13.50 -31.39 -11.34
C PRO A 7 -12.21 -32.22 -11.43
N MET A 8 -11.85 -32.86 -10.33
CA MET A 8 -10.73 -33.80 -10.26
C MET A 8 -11.24 -35.21 -10.02
N ASP A 9 -10.57 -36.19 -10.62
CA ASP A 9 -10.82 -37.59 -10.29
C ASP A 9 -10.37 -37.86 -8.85
N THR A 10 -11.19 -38.58 -8.10
CA THR A 10 -10.92 -38.89 -6.70
C THR A 10 -10.97 -40.41 -6.48
N CYS A 11 -10.14 -40.91 -5.58
CA CYS A 11 -10.10 -42.32 -5.22
C CYS A 11 -11.13 -42.62 -4.12
N GLU A 12 -11.62 -43.86 -4.04
CA GLU A 12 -12.45 -44.27 -2.92
C GLU A 12 -11.69 -44.15 -1.60
N PRO A 13 -12.30 -43.53 -0.57
CA PRO A 13 -11.65 -43.32 0.71
C PRO A 13 -11.62 -44.59 1.57
N ASN A 14 -10.54 -44.75 2.33
CA ASN A 14 -10.44 -45.82 3.32
C ASN A 14 -11.30 -45.47 4.57
N PRO A 15 -12.31 -46.30 4.93
CA PRO A 15 -13.20 -46.02 6.06
C PRO A 15 -12.52 -46.05 7.43
N GLU A 16 -11.33 -46.64 7.57
CA GLU A 16 -10.58 -46.72 8.84
C GLU A 16 -9.66 -45.51 9.10
N LYS A 17 -9.58 -44.55 8.18
CA LYS A 17 -8.68 -43.40 8.29
C LYS A 17 -9.38 -42.10 7.93
N SER A 18 -9.10 -41.03 8.68
CA SER A 18 -9.47 -39.69 8.25
C SER A 18 -8.72 -39.33 6.96
N TYR A 19 -9.42 -38.79 5.97
CA TYR A 19 -8.84 -38.36 4.70
C TYR A 19 -9.40 -36.99 4.32
N THR A 20 -8.66 -36.26 3.49
CA THR A 20 -9.14 -35.05 2.83
C THR A 20 -9.12 -35.30 1.33
N CYS A 21 -10.27 -35.13 0.68
CA CYS A 21 -10.41 -35.34 -0.74
C CYS A 21 -10.42 -34.00 -1.48
N LYS A 22 -9.46 -33.79 -2.38
CA LYS A 22 -9.45 -32.63 -3.27
C LYS A 22 -10.40 -32.91 -4.44
N THR A 23 -11.53 -32.22 -4.48
CA THR A 23 -12.60 -32.45 -5.47
C THR A 23 -12.48 -31.56 -6.69
N PHE A 24 -11.91 -30.37 -6.54
CA PHE A 24 -11.75 -29.40 -7.63
C PHE A 24 -10.35 -28.81 -7.65
N ASN A 25 -9.83 -28.61 -8.86
CA ASN A 25 -8.68 -27.76 -9.11
C ASN A 25 -9.19 -26.33 -9.40
N HIS A 26 -8.62 -25.36 -8.70
CA HIS A 26 -8.97 -23.95 -8.86
C HIS A 26 -8.04 -23.32 -9.88
N ASP A 27 -8.56 -23.06 -11.08
CA ASP A 27 -7.80 -22.42 -12.16
C ASP A 27 -8.09 -20.92 -12.15
N PRO A 28 -7.13 -20.03 -11.81
CA PRO A 28 -7.35 -18.59 -11.83
C PRO A 28 -7.90 -18.13 -13.17
N TYR A 29 -8.90 -17.24 -13.15
CA TYR A 29 -9.47 -16.68 -14.39
C TYR A 29 -9.72 -15.18 -14.36
N SER A 30 -9.91 -14.59 -13.18
CA SER A 30 -10.08 -13.14 -13.04
C SER A 30 -9.39 -12.60 -11.79
N PHE A 31 -9.06 -11.30 -11.82
CA PHE A 31 -8.71 -10.55 -10.63
C PHE A 31 -9.33 -9.15 -10.67
N ALA A 32 -9.44 -8.56 -9.49
CA ALA A 32 -9.69 -7.14 -9.31
C ALA A 32 -8.87 -6.63 -8.13
N TYR A 33 -8.40 -5.39 -8.21
CA TYR A 33 -7.89 -4.65 -7.06
C TYR A 33 -8.21 -3.17 -7.19
N LEU A 34 -8.26 -2.49 -6.04
CA LEU A 34 -8.46 -1.05 -5.95
C LEU A 34 -7.17 -0.41 -5.47
N ILE A 35 -6.61 0.50 -6.27
CA ILE A 35 -5.62 1.45 -5.81
C ILE A 35 -6.39 2.62 -5.20
N LYS A 36 -6.17 2.86 -3.90
CA LYS A 36 -6.84 3.93 -3.18
C LYS A 36 -5.84 5.02 -2.81
N CYS A 37 -6.11 6.25 -3.26
CA CYS A 37 -5.37 7.42 -2.80
C CYS A 37 -6.12 8.07 -1.62
N SER A 38 -5.40 8.41 -0.57
CA SER A 38 -5.98 8.99 0.66
C SER A 38 -6.26 10.49 0.56
N PHE A 39 -5.57 11.20 -0.34
CA PHE A 39 -5.61 12.66 -0.42
C PHE A 39 -6.22 13.20 -1.73
N ASN A 40 -6.36 12.38 -2.76
CA ASN A 40 -7.02 12.77 -4.02
C ASN A 40 -7.73 11.57 -4.64
N ASP A 41 -9.05 11.53 -4.54
CA ASP A 41 -9.82 10.38 -5.01
C ASP A 41 -9.79 10.19 -6.53
N SER A 42 -9.48 11.24 -7.28
CA SER A 42 -9.31 11.15 -8.74
C SER A 42 -8.10 10.31 -9.14
N LEU A 43 -7.16 10.09 -8.22
CA LEU A 43 -6.01 9.19 -8.40
C LEU A 43 -6.33 7.75 -8.02
N SER A 44 -7.48 7.49 -7.39
CA SER A 44 -7.92 6.13 -7.11
C SER A 44 -8.27 5.42 -8.42
N LYS A 45 -7.87 4.16 -8.55
CA LYS A 45 -8.01 3.38 -9.78
C LYS A 45 -8.48 1.98 -9.47
N PHE A 46 -9.61 1.59 -10.05
CA PHE A 46 -10.08 0.21 -10.03
C PHE A 46 -9.50 -0.54 -11.23
N VAL A 47 -8.81 -1.64 -10.96
CA VAL A 47 -8.17 -2.48 -11.98
C VAL A 47 -8.84 -3.84 -11.99
N PHE A 48 -9.21 -4.30 -13.17
CA PHE A 48 -9.85 -5.58 -13.38
C PHE A 48 -9.34 -6.26 -14.66
N TYR A 49 -9.32 -7.59 -14.63
CA TYR A 49 -8.96 -8.40 -15.79
C TYR A 49 -9.61 -9.79 -15.74
N ARG A 50 -9.92 -10.33 -16.92
CA ARG A 50 -10.42 -11.70 -17.14
C ARG A 50 -9.69 -12.33 -18.32
N GLY A 51 -9.10 -13.51 -18.12
CA GLY A 51 -8.32 -14.20 -19.14
C GLY A 51 -7.59 -15.43 -18.62
N LYS A 52 -7.04 -16.25 -19.52
CA LYS A 52 -6.31 -17.48 -19.15
C LYS A 52 -4.92 -17.21 -18.56
N ASP A 53 -4.35 -16.05 -18.89
CA ASP A 53 -3.05 -15.53 -18.46
C ASP A 53 -3.17 -14.58 -17.26
N VAL A 54 -4.28 -14.67 -16.51
CA VAL A 54 -4.63 -13.76 -15.41
C VAL A 54 -3.51 -13.59 -14.37
N THR A 55 -2.78 -14.65 -14.05
CA THR A 55 -1.71 -14.61 -13.04
C THR A 55 -0.54 -13.74 -13.51
N LYS A 56 -0.13 -13.90 -14.77
CA LYS A 56 0.91 -13.09 -15.40
C LYS A 56 0.50 -11.63 -15.51
N VAL A 57 -0.71 -11.39 -16.01
CA VAL A 57 -1.26 -10.04 -16.15
C VAL A 57 -1.40 -9.35 -14.80
N PHE A 58 -1.75 -10.09 -13.74
CA PHE A 58 -1.82 -9.54 -12.39
C PHE A 58 -0.47 -9.01 -11.91
N VAL A 59 0.58 -9.84 -11.96
CA VAL A 59 1.93 -9.44 -11.50
C VAL A 59 2.43 -8.24 -12.30
N GLN A 60 2.33 -8.31 -13.63
CA GLN A 60 2.79 -7.23 -14.51
C GLN A 60 2.05 -5.90 -14.26
N ARG A 61 0.73 -5.93 -14.12
CA ARG A 61 -0.04 -4.70 -13.86
C ARG A 61 0.24 -4.14 -12.47
N LEU A 62 0.37 -5.02 -11.46
CA LEU A 62 0.69 -4.61 -10.11
C LEU A 62 2.08 -3.95 -10.06
N GLU A 63 3.10 -4.55 -10.67
CA GLU A 63 4.45 -3.97 -10.75
C GLU A 63 4.46 -2.62 -11.49
N SER A 64 3.75 -2.53 -12.61
CA SER A 64 3.61 -1.28 -13.37
C SER A 64 2.94 -0.19 -12.52
N ASP A 65 1.79 -0.50 -11.91
CA ASP A 65 1.05 0.47 -11.10
C ASP A 65 1.87 0.93 -9.88
N LEU A 66 2.60 0.02 -9.22
CA LEU A 66 3.48 0.36 -8.10
C LEU A 66 4.65 1.26 -8.54
N THR A 67 5.25 0.95 -9.69
CA THR A 67 6.34 1.74 -10.27
C THR A 67 5.87 3.14 -10.61
N ASP A 68 4.67 3.26 -11.20
CA ASP A 68 4.06 4.54 -11.51
C ASP A 68 3.75 5.34 -10.23
N ILE A 69 3.21 4.70 -9.20
CA ILE A 69 2.95 5.36 -7.91
C ILE A 69 4.25 5.87 -7.29
N TYR A 70 5.28 5.02 -7.28
CA TYR A 70 6.57 5.37 -6.70
C TYR A 70 7.19 6.57 -7.41
N ASN A 71 7.32 6.49 -8.74
CA ASN A 71 8.01 7.52 -9.53
C ASN A 71 7.26 8.86 -9.54
N ASN A 72 5.93 8.85 -9.52
CA ASN A 72 5.15 10.08 -9.60
C ASN A 72 4.82 10.72 -8.24
N TYR A 73 4.81 9.94 -7.15
CA TYR A 73 4.31 10.43 -5.86
C TYR A 73 5.20 10.15 -4.65
N LEU A 74 5.98 9.07 -4.62
CA LEU A 74 6.75 8.68 -3.42
C LEU A 74 8.22 9.05 -3.49
N LYS A 75 8.80 9.10 -4.69
CA LYS A 75 10.23 9.32 -4.92
C LYS A 75 10.69 10.70 -4.49
N ASP A 76 9.93 11.74 -4.85
CA ASP A 76 10.30 13.13 -4.64
C ASP A 76 9.44 13.76 -3.53
N VAL A 77 10.06 14.59 -2.70
CA VAL A 77 9.36 15.34 -1.66
C VAL A 77 8.74 16.59 -2.27
N VAL A 78 7.41 16.70 -2.22
CA VAL A 78 6.71 17.92 -2.63
C VAL A 78 7.05 19.05 -1.65
N PRO A 79 7.55 20.20 -2.14
CA PRO A 79 7.84 21.35 -1.29
C PRO A 79 6.60 21.82 -0.54
N MET A 80 6.82 22.34 0.66
CA MET A 80 5.75 22.92 1.47
C MET A 80 5.03 24.05 0.73
N THR A 81 3.69 23.99 0.70
CA THR A 81 2.88 25.11 0.23
C THR A 81 2.97 26.28 1.20
N PRO A 82 3.02 27.54 0.72
CA PRO A 82 2.97 28.70 1.60
C PRO A 82 1.75 28.63 2.54
N LEU A 83 1.98 28.90 3.82
CA LEU A 83 0.91 28.96 4.82
C LEU A 83 0.02 30.18 4.56
N SER A 84 -1.27 30.07 4.90
CA SER A 84 -2.12 31.25 5.03
C SER A 84 -1.70 32.12 6.22
N GLU A 85 -2.18 33.36 6.26
CA GLU A 85 -1.92 34.26 7.40
C GLU A 85 -2.38 33.64 8.73
N ASP A 86 -3.56 33.02 8.76
CA ASP A 86 -4.11 32.37 9.95
C ASP A 86 -3.24 31.17 10.39
N GLU A 87 -2.75 30.38 9.44
CA GLU A 87 -1.90 29.23 9.74
C GLU A 87 -0.51 29.64 10.25
N GLU A 88 -0.01 30.78 9.77
CA GLU A 88 1.25 31.36 10.24
C GLU A 88 1.09 31.90 11.67
N ILE A 89 -0.01 32.59 11.96
CA ILE A 89 -0.37 33.03 13.33
C ILE A 89 -0.49 31.83 14.27
N GLU A 90 -1.13 30.74 13.84
CA GLU A 90 -1.23 29.50 14.62
C GLU A 90 0.16 28.89 14.90
N PHE A 91 1.03 28.87 13.89
CA PHE A 91 2.39 28.38 14.03
C PHE A 91 3.19 29.23 15.03
N GLU A 92 3.13 30.55 14.93
CA GLU A 92 3.83 31.48 15.82
C GLU A 92 3.37 31.31 17.27
N ASN A 93 2.06 31.20 17.50
CA ASN A 93 1.47 31.07 18.84
C ASN A 93 1.59 29.67 19.44
N SER A 94 1.92 28.64 18.65
CA SER A 94 2.05 27.29 19.17
C SER A 94 3.21 27.15 20.16
N THR A 95 2.88 26.62 21.34
CA THR A 95 3.79 26.35 22.46
C THR A 95 4.08 24.86 22.65
N ILE A 96 3.38 23.98 21.92
CA ILE A 96 3.46 22.53 22.03
C ILE A 96 3.73 21.92 20.65
N CYS A 97 4.65 20.97 20.59
CA CYS A 97 4.92 20.19 19.39
C CYS A 97 3.72 19.30 19.06
N SER A 98 3.22 19.40 17.83
CA SER A 98 2.04 18.66 17.39
C SER A 98 2.27 17.15 17.26
N ILE A 99 3.52 16.71 17.14
CA ILE A 99 3.89 15.30 16.91
C ILE A 99 4.07 14.54 18.23
N CYS A 100 4.78 15.14 19.20
CA CYS A 100 5.12 14.47 20.46
C CYS A 100 4.37 15.05 21.67
N GLU A 101 3.54 16.07 21.44
CA GLU A 101 2.69 16.74 22.44
C GLU A 101 3.46 17.34 23.62
N LYS A 102 4.76 17.63 23.44
CA LYS A 102 5.63 18.26 24.45
C LYS A 102 5.87 19.74 24.17
N PRO A 103 6.07 20.58 25.20
CA PRO A 103 6.32 22.00 25.03
C PRO A 103 7.63 22.26 24.28
N PHE A 104 7.70 23.43 23.64
CA PHE A 104 8.95 23.94 23.08
C PHE A 104 9.82 24.56 24.17
N GLU A 105 11.07 24.13 24.27
CA GLU A 105 12.08 24.81 25.07
C GLU A 105 12.77 25.91 24.27
N SER A 106 13.31 26.93 24.95
CA SER A 106 13.89 28.11 24.29
C SER A 106 15.07 27.82 23.36
N TRP A 107 15.77 26.70 23.57
CA TRP A 107 16.91 26.27 22.74
C TRP A 107 16.48 25.36 21.56
N GLN A 108 15.22 24.94 21.49
CA GLN A 108 14.72 24.04 20.46
C GLN A 108 14.20 24.81 19.25
N THR A 109 14.58 24.35 18.05
CA THR A 109 14.06 24.93 16.81
C THR A 109 12.65 24.42 16.53
N LYS A 110 11.70 25.36 16.48
CA LYS A 110 10.32 25.14 16.03
C LYS A 110 10.26 25.17 14.50
N VAL A 111 9.74 24.11 13.88
CA VAL A 111 9.64 23.95 12.41
C VAL A 111 8.22 23.66 11.98
N ARG A 112 7.90 23.94 10.72
CA ARG A 112 6.58 23.70 10.12
C ARG A 112 6.54 22.28 9.55
N ASP A 113 5.67 21.41 10.09
CA ASP A 113 5.44 20.06 9.54
C ASP A 113 4.46 20.12 8.36
N HIS A 114 4.83 19.47 7.26
CA HIS A 114 4.06 19.45 6.02
C HIS A 114 4.11 18.10 5.33
N CYS A 115 3.09 17.83 4.51
CA CYS A 115 2.92 16.59 3.80
C CYS A 115 3.86 16.51 2.60
N HIS A 116 4.79 15.57 2.61
CA HIS A 116 5.69 15.35 1.47
C HIS A 116 5.00 14.85 0.19
N LEU A 117 3.73 14.40 0.28
CA LEU A 117 2.94 13.97 -0.89
C LEU A 117 2.12 15.11 -1.49
N THR A 118 1.65 16.05 -0.66
CA THR A 118 0.71 17.11 -1.10
C THR A 118 1.27 18.53 -0.94
N GLY A 119 2.40 18.69 -0.26
CA GLY A 119 2.95 19.98 0.16
C GLY A 119 2.18 20.66 1.29
N GLY A 120 0.94 20.23 1.57
CA GLY A 120 0.05 20.87 2.53
C GLY A 120 0.47 20.68 3.99
N LYS A 121 0.09 21.63 4.85
CA LYS A 121 0.28 21.53 6.30
C LYS A 121 -0.34 20.23 6.84
N ARG A 122 0.38 19.54 7.73
CA ARG A 122 -0.13 18.33 8.40
C ARG A 122 -0.68 18.65 9.79
N GLN A 123 0.20 18.92 10.75
CA GLN A 123 -0.15 19.04 12.16
C GLN A 123 0.26 20.38 12.78
N GLY A 124 1.06 21.20 12.08
CA GLY A 124 1.46 22.53 12.52
C GLY A 124 2.91 22.60 12.99
N ALA A 125 3.14 23.21 14.16
CA ALA A 125 4.48 23.39 14.71
C ALA A 125 5.03 22.10 15.32
N ALA A 126 6.23 21.72 14.94
CA ALA A 126 6.93 20.54 15.45
C ALA A 126 8.36 20.86 15.90
N HIS A 127 8.92 20.04 16.78
CA HIS A 127 10.37 20.05 17.01
C HIS A 127 11.07 19.60 15.73
N SER A 128 12.21 20.21 15.40
CA SER A 128 13.02 19.80 14.24
C SER A 128 13.30 18.29 14.22
N VAL A 129 13.65 17.71 15.39
CA VAL A 129 13.93 16.27 15.52
C VAL A 129 12.67 15.42 15.30
N CYS A 130 11.52 15.83 15.85
CA CYS A 130 10.26 15.13 15.66
C CYS A 130 9.87 15.12 14.18
N ASN A 131 9.95 16.29 13.52
CA ASN A 131 9.64 16.43 12.10
C ASN A 131 10.54 15.55 11.22
N LEU A 132 11.86 15.53 11.49
CA LEU A 132 12.81 14.71 10.73
C LEU A 132 12.54 13.20 10.88
N ASN A 133 12.05 12.77 12.05
CA ASN A 133 11.72 11.37 12.31
C ASN A 133 10.32 10.97 11.84
N TYR A 134 9.41 11.93 11.69
CA TYR A 134 8.04 11.70 11.24
C TYR A 134 7.98 11.59 9.71
N LYS A 135 8.53 10.49 9.19
CA LYS A 135 8.59 10.21 7.75
C LYS A 135 7.42 9.36 7.30
N LEU A 136 6.95 9.63 6.10
CA LEU A 136 6.01 8.73 5.42
C LEU A 136 6.73 7.44 5.03
N ALA A 137 5.99 6.34 5.08
CA ALA A 137 6.46 5.06 4.59
C ALA A 137 6.80 5.17 3.09
N ASN A 138 7.98 4.66 2.71
CA ASN A 138 8.42 4.61 1.31
C ASN A 138 7.98 3.32 0.61
N PHE A 139 6.82 2.79 0.98
CA PHE A 139 6.23 1.59 0.38
C PHE A 139 4.72 1.74 0.28
N VAL A 140 4.14 1.04 -0.69
CA VAL A 140 2.68 0.97 -0.86
C VAL A 140 2.17 -0.31 -0.19
N PRO A 141 1.34 -0.23 0.85
CA PRO A 141 0.77 -1.41 1.48
C PRO A 141 -0.22 -2.10 0.53
N ILE A 142 -0.02 -3.39 0.28
CA ILE A 142 -0.96 -4.23 -0.48
C ILE A 142 -1.73 -5.10 0.50
N ILE A 143 -3.05 -4.96 0.49
CA ILE A 143 -3.96 -5.72 1.35
C ILE A 143 -4.68 -6.76 0.50
N LEU A 144 -4.57 -8.03 0.89
CA LEU A 144 -5.22 -9.15 0.21
C LEU A 144 -6.22 -9.80 1.18
N HIS A 145 -7.43 -10.09 0.68
CA HIS A 145 -8.52 -10.61 1.52
C HIS A 145 -8.23 -12.00 2.11
N ASN A 146 -7.47 -12.85 1.41
CA ASN A 146 -7.08 -14.16 1.93
C ASN A 146 -5.70 -14.59 1.44
N MET A 147 -4.67 -13.81 1.78
CA MET A 147 -3.30 -14.01 1.29
C MET A 147 -2.79 -15.44 1.53
N SER A 148 -2.55 -15.81 2.80
CA SER A 148 -1.94 -17.10 3.16
C SER A 148 -2.90 -18.28 3.02
N GLY A 149 -4.20 -18.04 3.14
CA GLY A 149 -5.21 -19.10 3.09
C GLY A 149 -5.63 -19.48 1.66
N TYR A 150 -5.49 -18.58 0.68
CA TYR A 150 -5.93 -18.86 -0.69
C TYR A 150 -5.18 -18.04 -1.74
N ASP A 151 -5.33 -16.73 -1.81
CA ASP A 151 -4.95 -15.96 -2.99
C ASP A 151 -3.47 -16.10 -3.38
N ALA A 152 -2.54 -16.17 -2.40
CA ALA A 152 -1.11 -16.24 -2.70
C ALA A 152 -0.73 -17.44 -3.56
N HIS A 153 -1.36 -18.61 -3.37
CA HIS A 153 -1.01 -19.79 -4.15
C HIS A 153 -1.31 -19.64 -5.65
N LEU A 154 -2.19 -18.71 -6.02
CA LEU A 154 -2.60 -18.47 -7.41
C LEU A 154 -1.55 -17.69 -8.21
N PHE A 155 -0.70 -16.89 -7.55
CA PHE A 155 0.23 -15.99 -8.23
C PHE A 155 1.67 -15.98 -7.70
N ILE A 156 1.96 -16.62 -6.56
CA ILE A 156 3.30 -16.63 -5.98
C ILE A 156 4.36 -17.19 -6.91
N LYS A 157 4.01 -18.21 -7.71
CA LYS A 157 4.94 -18.80 -8.69
C LYS A 157 5.37 -17.77 -9.72
N GLU A 158 4.42 -16.98 -10.23
CA GLU A 158 4.68 -15.96 -11.24
C GLU A 158 5.52 -14.82 -10.68
N LEU A 159 5.25 -14.40 -9.44
CA LEU A 159 6.10 -13.43 -8.73
C LEU A 159 7.56 -13.90 -8.65
N CYS A 160 7.80 -15.19 -8.36
CA CYS A 160 9.15 -15.73 -8.23
C CYS A 160 9.87 -15.95 -9.58
N LEU A 161 9.17 -15.84 -10.72
CA LEU A 161 9.80 -15.97 -12.05
C LEU A 161 10.54 -14.69 -12.47
N ASN A 162 10.13 -13.53 -11.94
CA ASN A 162 10.83 -12.27 -12.11
C ASN A 162 12.08 -12.29 -11.21
N LYS A 163 13.21 -12.73 -11.79
CA LYS A 163 14.51 -12.88 -11.11
C LYS A 163 15.24 -11.56 -10.81
N ASP A 164 14.60 -10.42 -11.05
CA ASP A 164 15.15 -9.17 -10.58
C ASP A 164 15.18 -9.22 -9.05
N LYS A 165 16.34 -8.90 -8.48
CA LYS A 165 16.57 -9.03 -7.05
C LYS A 165 15.43 -8.34 -6.30
N ILE A 166 14.71 -9.12 -5.52
CA ILE A 166 13.92 -8.62 -4.40
C ILE A 166 14.97 -8.20 -3.37
N ASP A 167 15.46 -6.96 -3.48
CA ASP A 167 16.27 -6.31 -2.45
C ASP A 167 15.37 -5.80 -1.31
#